data_AF-A0A9D5DNN5-F1
#
_entry.id   AF-A0A9D5DNN5-F1
#
_cell.length_a   1.000
_cell.length_b   1.000
_cell.length_c   1.000
_cell.angle_alpha   90.00
_cell.angle_beta   90.00
_cell.angle_gamma   90.00
#
_symmetry.space_group_name_H-M   'P 1'
#
loop_
_entity.id
_entity.type
_entity.pdbx_description
1 polymer ?
#
loop_
_entity_poly.entity_id
_entity_poly.type
_entity_poly.pdbx_seq_one_letter_code
_entity_poly.pdbx_strand_id
1 'polypeptide(L)'
;MIDTAYVEIKCARELYAASRKYRVFINDHFVGSLKRRQKMTIEVPAGTHKLFATNDASFTETLELSIQEGDKVSYQLKGCRDKSLSFTKILAI
;
A
#
# COMPACT_ATOMS: atom_id res chain seq x y z
N MET A 1 -4.12 23.76 -11.06
CA MET A 1 -3.10 22.73 -11.31
C MET A 1 -3.36 21.63 -10.31
N ILE A 2 -3.56 20.41 -10.76
CA ILE A 2 -3.93 19.28 -9.89
C ILE A 2 -2.61 18.59 -9.55
N ASP A 3 -2.00 19.03 -8.46
CA ASP A 3 -0.71 18.57 -7.93
C ASP A 3 -0.87 17.18 -7.27
N THR A 4 -1.47 16.23 -8.00
CA THR A 4 -1.94 14.95 -7.44
C THR A 4 -1.34 13.78 -8.21
N ALA A 5 -0.80 12.84 -7.45
CA ALA A 5 -0.34 11.54 -7.87
C ALA A 5 -1.29 10.44 -7.36
N TYR A 6 -1.18 9.26 -7.95
CA TYR A 6 -2.02 8.11 -7.61
C TYR A 6 -1.18 6.93 -7.16
N VAL A 7 -1.45 6.44 -5.95
CA VAL A 7 -0.85 5.22 -5.41
C VAL A 7 -1.90 4.10 -5.44
N GLU A 8 -1.73 3.13 -6.32
CA GLU A 8 -2.55 1.92 -6.34
C GLU A 8 -1.91 0.84 -5.46
N ILE A 9 -2.69 0.24 -4.56
CA ILE A 9 -2.24 -0.88 -3.72
C ILE A 9 -3.14 -2.07 -3.98
N LYS A 10 -2.53 -3.21 -4.35
CA LYS A 10 -3.19 -4.47 -4.63
C LYS A 10 -2.80 -5.49 -3.57
N CYS A 11 -3.77 -6.03 -2.83
CA CYS A 11 -3.49 -7.09 -1.86
C CYS A 11 -3.40 -8.46 -2.55
N ALA A 12 -2.25 -9.12 -2.40
CA ALA A 12 -1.96 -10.41 -3.04
C ALA A 12 -2.90 -11.54 -2.57
N ARG A 13 -3.01 -12.59 -3.38
CA ARG A 13 -3.82 -13.78 -3.07
C ARG A 13 -3.05 -14.67 -2.09
N GLU A 14 -3.16 -14.43 -0.79
CA GLU A 14 -2.55 -15.31 0.21
C GLU A 14 -3.59 -16.09 1.03
N LEU A 15 -3.37 -17.40 1.14
CA LEU A 15 -4.30 -18.36 1.74
C LEU A 15 -4.40 -18.22 3.27
N TYR A 16 -3.33 -17.76 3.93
CA TYR A 16 -3.23 -17.65 5.39
C TYR A 16 -3.83 -16.34 5.97
N ALA A 17 -4.33 -15.46 5.11
CA ALA A 17 -4.83 -14.14 5.47
C ALA A 17 -6.34 -13.95 5.17
N ALA A 18 -7.09 -15.04 5.01
CA ALA A 18 -8.48 -15.00 4.52
C ALA A 18 -9.42 -14.05 5.31
N SER A 19 -9.19 -13.90 6.61
CA SER A 19 -10.01 -13.03 7.49
C SER A 19 -9.31 -11.71 7.88
N ARG A 20 -8.06 -11.49 7.48
CA ARG A 20 -7.29 -10.32 7.92
C ARG A 20 -7.60 -9.11 7.05
N LYS A 21 -7.83 -7.97 7.70
CA LYS A 21 -7.88 -6.66 7.05
C LYS A 21 -6.52 -6.00 7.20
N TYR A 22 -5.98 -5.50 6.09
CA TYR A 22 -4.77 -4.72 6.06
C TYR A 22 -5.14 -3.25 6.08
N ARG A 23 -4.73 -2.52 7.12
CA ARG A 23 -4.89 -1.07 7.20
C ARG A 23 -3.66 -0.43 6.60
N VAL A 24 -3.87 0.53 5.70
CA VAL A 24 -2.81 1.26 4.99
C VAL A 24 -2.76 2.67 5.54
N PHE A 25 -1.54 3.18 5.69
CA PHE A 25 -1.24 4.51 6.19
C PHE A 25 -0.28 5.23 5.26
N ILE A 26 -0.51 6.53 5.05
CA ILE A 26 0.42 7.43 4.37
C ILE A 26 0.69 8.61 5.30
N ASN A 27 1.96 8.89 5.58
CA ASN A 27 2.38 9.92 6.54
C ASN A 27 1.66 9.78 7.89
N ASP A 28 1.57 8.54 8.39
CA ASP A 28 0.87 8.19 9.64
C ASP A 28 -0.67 8.41 9.62
N HIS A 29 -1.23 8.85 8.50
CA HIS A 29 -2.68 8.98 8.31
C HIS A 29 -3.28 7.72 7.72
N PHE A 30 -4.36 7.24 8.33
CA PHE A 30 -5.13 6.12 7.80
C PHE A 30 -5.82 6.51 6.49
N VAL A 31 -5.49 5.81 5.41
CA VAL A 31 -6.05 6.06 4.07
C VAL A 31 -7.07 5.01 3.63
N GLY A 32 -7.05 3.83 4.25
CA GLY A 32 -8.03 2.80 3.95
C GLY A 32 -7.62 1.41 4.42
N SER A 33 -8.52 0.45 4.20
CA SER A 33 -8.22 -0.96 4.46
C SER A 33 -8.51 -1.86 3.26
N LEU A 34 -7.69 -2.89 3.09
CA LEU A 34 -7.79 -3.89 2.04
C LEU A 34 -7.98 -5.27 2.64
N LYS A 35 -8.81 -6.08 1.99
CA LYS A 35 -8.81 -7.53 2.15
C LYS A 35 -8.10 -8.19 0.97
N ARG A 36 -7.85 -9.48 1.13
CA ARG A 36 -7.31 -10.35 0.07
C ARG A 36 -8.01 -10.11 -1.28
N ARG A 37 -7.22 -10.01 -2.36
CA ARG A 37 -7.66 -9.74 -3.75
C ARG A 37 -8.33 -8.39 -3.98
N GLN A 38 -8.39 -7.52 -2.98
CA GLN A 38 -8.86 -6.16 -3.19
C GLN A 38 -7.72 -5.27 -3.64
N LYS A 39 -8.12 -4.15 -4.26
CA LYS A 39 -7.23 -3.05 -4.59
C LYS A 39 -7.85 -1.75 -4.14
N MET A 40 -7.01 -0.76 -3.90
CA MET A 40 -7.42 0.62 -3.68
C MET A 40 -6.49 1.54 -4.46
N THR A 41 -7.00 2.72 -4.78
CA THR A 41 -6.22 3.81 -5.34
C THR A 41 -6.37 4.98 -4.38
N ILE A 42 -5.23 5.57 -4.01
CA ILE A 42 -5.16 6.67 -3.06
C ILE A 42 -4.62 7.87 -3.83
N GLU A 43 -5.31 8.98 -3.72
CA GLU A 43 -4.86 10.29 -4.19
C GLU A 43 -3.90 10.86 -3.16
N VAL A 44 -2.70 11.23 -3.61
CA VAL A 44 -1.65 11.81 -2.77
C VAL A 44 -1.07 13.01 -3.48
N PRO A 45 -0.74 14.10 -2.76
CA PRO A 45 -0.08 15.23 -3.38
C PRO A 45 1.32 14.85 -3.90
N ALA A 46 1.90 15.64 -4.79
CA ALA A 46 3.29 15.42 -5.17
C ALA A 46 4.22 15.68 -3.97
N GLY A 47 5.32 14.93 -3.91
CA GLY A 47 6.31 15.05 -2.84
C GLY A 47 6.72 13.70 -2.27
N THR A 48 7.34 13.76 -1.08
CA THR A 48 7.82 12.57 -0.37
C THR A 48 6.82 12.16 0.70
N HIS A 49 6.42 10.89 0.66
CA HIS A 49 5.45 10.31 1.58
C HIS A 49 5.97 9.00 2.20
N LYS A 50 5.51 8.69 3.41
CA LYS A 50 5.81 7.42 4.09
C LYS A 50 4.62 6.48 4.00
N LEU A 51 4.76 5.37 3.30
CA LEU A 51 3.75 4.32 3.17
C LEU A 51 4.05 3.16 4.10
N PHE A 52 3.07 2.74 4.90
CA PHE A 52 3.15 1.48 5.63
C PHE A 52 1.77 0.82 5.76
N ALA A 53 1.73 -0.47 6.07
CA ALA A 53 0.50 -1.20 6.36
C ALA A 53 0.62 -2.15 7.55
N THR A 54 -0.50 -2.48 8.16
CA THR A 54 -0.59 -3.38 9.32
C THR A 54 -1.83 -4.28 9.26
N ASN A 55 -1.75 -5.45 9.89
CA ASN A 55 -2.88 -6.38 10.06
C ASN A 55 -3.10 -6.81 11.52
N ASP A 56 -2.86 -5.90 12.48
CA ASP A 56 -2.93 -6.09 13.94
C ASP A 56 -1.83 -7.00 14.52
N ALA A 57 -1.35 -7.98 13.76
CA ALA A 57 -0.27 -8.87 14.19
C ALA A 57 1.13 -8.36 13.80
N SER A 58 1.20 -7.58 12.72
CA SER A 58 2.46 -7.24 12.05
C SER A 58 2.37 -5.90 11.34
N PHE A 59 3.53 -5.29 11.08
CA PHE A 59 3.68 -4.06 10.32
C PHE A 59 4.58 -4.33 9.11
N THR A 60 4.38 -3.59 8.03
CA THR A 60 5.38 -3.49 6.97
C THR A 60 6.53 -2.60 7.43
N GLU A 61 7.69 -2.77 6.81
CA GLU A 61 8.68 -1.70 6.81
C GLU A 61 8.07 -0.42 6.20
N THR A 62 8.55 0.73 6.67
CA THR A 62 8.11 2.02 6.12
C THR A 62 8.77 2.23 4.77
N LEU A 63 7.96 2.46 3.75
CA LEU A 63 8.42 2.68 2.40
C LEU A 63 8.30 4.17 2.05
N GLU A 64 9.42 4.80 1.71
CA GLU A 64 9.41 6.18 1.21
C GLU A 64 8.99 6.20 -0.27
N LEU A 65 7.93 6.97 -0.54
CA LEU A 65 7.38 7.25 -1.85
C LEU A 65 7.81 8.65 -2.26
N SER A 66 8.66 8.75 -3.28
CA SER A 66 8.86 10.02 -3.98
C SER A 66 8.02 10.00 -5.25
N ILE A 67 6.99 10.86 -5.30
CA ILE A 67 5.99 10.88 -6.38
C ILE A 67 5.89 12.30 -6.94
N GLN A 68 5.82 12.40 -8.26
CA GLN A 68 5.68 13.64 -9.02
C GLN A 68 4.21 13.86 -9.44
N GLU A 69 3.87 15.08 -9.82
CA GLU A 69 2.53 15.38 -10.36
C GLU A 69 2.22 14.46 -11.56
N GLY A 70 1.03 13.84 -11.54
CA GLY A 70 0.60 12.90 -12.58
C GLY A 70 1.18 11.49 -12.48
N ASP A 71 2.08 11.22 -11.51
CA ASP A 71 2.61 9.87 -11.32
C ASP A 71 1.50 8.89 -10.93
N LYS A 72 1.63 7.68 -11.47
CA LYS A 72 0.82 6.54 -11.06
C LYS A 72 1.70 5.38 -10.67
N VAL A 73 1.87 5.19 -9.36
CA VAL A 73 2.67 4.10 -8.81
C VAL A 73 1.77 2.98 -8.31
N SER A 74 2.17 1.74 -8.55
CA SER A 74 1.42 0.55 -8.13
C SER A 74 2.25 -0.31 -7.20
N TYR A 75 1.65 -0.80 -6.12
CA TYR A 75 2.28 -1.67 -5.14
C TYR A 75 1.44 -2.92 -4.91
N GLN A 76 2.11 -4.05 -4.73
CA GLN A 76 1.52 -5.26 -4.20
C GLN A 76 1.77 -5.31 -2.70
N LEU A 77 0.71 -5.47 -1.91
CA LEU A 77 0.79 -5.77 -0.49
C LEU A 77 0.67 -7.28 -0.28
N LYS A 78 1.67 -7.89 0.37
CA LYS A 78 1.76 -9.32 0.62
C LYS A 78 2.10 -9.60 2.09
N GLY A 79 1.38 -10.52 2.72
CA GLY A 79 1.67 -11.07 4.04
C GLY A 79 2.26 -12.48 3.97
N CYS A 80 3.53 -12.62 4.35
CA CYS A 80 4.27 -13.87 4.32
C CYS A 80 3.91 -14.85 5.46
N ARG A 81 4.26 -16.13 5.27
CA ARG A 81 4.04 -17.20 6.28
C ARG A 81 4.72 -16.92 7.62
N ASP A 82 5.84 -16.21 7.59
CA ASP A 82 6.61 -15.81 8.77
C ASP A 82 5.92 -14.70 9.59
N LYS A 83 4.65 -14.38 9.30
CA LYS A 83 3.93 -13.23 9.86
C LYS A 83 4.60 -11.89 9.50
N SER A 84 5.40 -11.82 8.46
CA SER A 84 5.90 -10.55 7.92
C SER A 84 4.95 -9.97 6.87
N LEU A 85 5.02 -8.66 6.68
CA LEU A 85 4.25 -7.92 5.69
C LEU A 85 5.21 -7.10 4.84
N SER A 86 5.01 -7.11 3.52
CA SER A 86 5.87 -6.37 2.62
C SER A 86 5.09 -5.74 1.46
N PHE A 87 5.63 -4.61 1.00
CA PHE A 87 5.24 -4.00 -0.25
C PHE A 87 6.22 -4.38 -1.35
N THR A 88 5.71 -4.60 -2.55
CA THR A 88 6.53 -4.79 -3.74
C THR A 88 6.01 -3.88 -4.84
N LYS A 89 6.85 -2.98 -5.36
CA LYS A 89 6.46 -2.10 -6.46
C LYS A 89 6.15 -2.95 -7.69
N ILE A 90 5.00 -2.72 -8.30
CA ILE A 90 4.62 -3.31 -9.58
C ILE A 90 4.82 -2.24 -10.65
N LEU A 91 5.67 -2.52 -11.64
CA LEU A 91 5.76 -1.69 -12.83
C LEU A 91 4.48 -1.93 -13.65
N ALA A 92 3.78 -0.86 -14.00
CA ALA A 92 2.75 -0.94 -15.02
C ALA A 92 3.46 -1.25 -16.35
N ILE A 93 3.13 -2.39 -16.95
CA ILE A 93 3.56 -2.78 -18.30
C ILE A 93 2.70 -2.02 -19.30
#